data_AF-A0A9E5F0J3-F1
#
_entry.id   AF-A0A9E5F0J3-F1
#
_cell.length_a   1.000
_cell.length_b   1.000
_cell.length_c   1.000
_cell.angle_alpha   90.00
_cell.angle_beta   90.00
_cell.angle_gamma   90.00
#
_symmetry.space_group_name_H-M   'P 1'
#
loop_
_entity.id
_entity.type
_entity.pdbx_description
1 polymer ?
#
loop_
_entity_poly.entity_id
_entity_poly.type
_entity_poly.pdbx_seq_one_letter_code
_entity_poly.pdbx_strand_id
1 'polypeptide(L)' 'MHKIVDLFAGCGGMSRGFCDAGFEAVIAFEKDE' A
#
# COMPACT_ATOMS: atom_id res chain seq x y z
N MET A 1 -9.35 4.60 -11.85
CA MET A 1 -8.80 4.38 -10.51
C MET A 1 -8.07 3.04 -10.54
N HIS A 2 -6.76 3.06 -10.30
CA HIS A 2 -5.92 1.86 -10.36
C HIS A 2 -5.79 1.26 -8.95
N LYS A 3 -5.86 -0.06 -8.86
CA LYS A 3 -5.75 -0.80 -7.60
C LYS A 3 -4.35 -1.37 -7.44
N ILE A 4 -3.83 -1.37 -6.22
CA ILE A 4 -2.53 -1.94 -5.89
C ILE A 4 -2.63 -2.92 -4.73
N VAL A 5 -1.72 -3.89 -4.74
CA VAL A 5 -1.41 -4.76 -3.61
C VAL A 5 -0.03 -4.34 -3.10
N ASP A 6 0.06 -3.96 -1.83
CA ASP A 6 1.33 -3.59 -1.20
C ASP A 6 1.91 -4.82 -0.49
N LEU A 7 3.03 -5.33 -0.99
CA LEU A 7 3.74 -6.47 -0.40
C LEU A 7 4.99 -5.96 0.31
N PHE A 8 5.23 -6.45 1.53
CA PHE A 8 6.29 -5.96 2.43
C PHE A 8 6.05 -4.48 2.79
N ALA A 9 4.81 -4.20 3.20
CA ALA A 9 4.31 -2.84 3.36
C ALA A 9 5.02 -2.04 4.48
N GLY A 10 5.67 -2.73 5.44
CA GLY A 10 6.27 -2.11 6.62
C GLY A 10 5.28 -1.18 7.32
N CYS A 11 5.69 0.06 7.59
CA CYS A 11 4.83 1.09 8.19
C CYS A 11 3.88 1.80 7.20
N GLY A 12 3.80 1.35 5.95
CA GLY A 12 2.83 1.83 4.96
C GLY A 12 3.24 3.10 4.19
N GLY A 13 4.52 3.48 4.20
CA GLY A 13 5.00 4.67 3.49
C GLY A 13 4.74 4.61 1.97
N MET A 14 4.93 3.45 1.35
CA MET A 14 4.68 3.25 -0.08
C MET A 14 3.18 3.32 -0.41
N SER A 15 2.35 2.57 0.33
CA SER A 15 0.88 2.67 0.26
C SER A 15 0.40 4.12 0.34
N ARG A 16 0.93 4.91 1.29
CA ARG A 16 0.54 6.32 1.43
C ARG A 16 0.86 7.13 0.17
N GLY A 17 2.06 6.99 -0.38
CA GLY A 17 2.44 7.66 -1.62
C GLY A 17 1.52 7.33 -2.80
N PHE A 18 1.12 6.06 -2.93
CA PHE A 18 0.17 5.64 -3.96
C PHE A 18 -1.24 6.19 -3.73
N CYS A 19 -1.74 6.20 -2.49
CA CYS A 19 -3.01 6.81 -2.16
C CYS A 19 -3.03 8.32 -2.48
N ASP A 20 -1.97 9.04 -2.13
CA ASP A 20 -1.81 10.46 -2.45
C ASP A 20 -1.74 10.71 -3.97
N ALA A 21 -1.27 9.72 -4.74
CA ALA A 21 -1.27 9.72 -6.21
C ALA A 21 -2.59 9.26 -6.86
N GLY A 22 -3.63 8.96 -6.07
CA GLY A 22 -4.97 8.59 -6.57
C GLY A 22 -5.17 7.11 -6.86
N PHE A 23 -4.29 6.24 -6.35
CA PHE A 23 -4.46 4.79 -6.40
C PHE A 23 -5.23 4.30 -5.17
N GLU A 24 -5.81 3.10 -5.28
CA GLU A 24 -6.48 2.41 -4.19
C GLU A 24 -5.62 1.24 -3.71
N ALA A 25 -5.07 1.34 -2.50
CA ALA A 25 -4.44 0.20 -1.84
C ALA A 25 -5.53 -0.73 -1.30
N VAL A 26 -5.72 -1.90 -1.92
CA VAL A 26 -6.80 -2.82 -1.53
C VAL A 26 -6.38 -3.84 -0.47
N ILE A 27 -5.08 -4.08 -0.35
CA ILE A 27 -4.50 -4.93 0.68
C ILE A 27 -3.02 -4.57 0.85
N ALA A 28 -2.56 -4.64 2.10
CA ALA A 28 -1.16 -4.48 2.47
C ALA A 28 -0.73 -5.71 3.28
N PHE A 29 0.35 -6.37 2.85
CA PHE A 29 0.91 -7.53 3.52
C PHE A 29 2.25 -7.15 4.14
N GLU A 30 2.37 -7.39 5.44
CA GLU A 30 3.62 -7.32 6.19
C GLU A 30 3.72 -8.59 7.06
N LYS A 31 4.93 -9.12 7.18
CA LYS A 31 5.22 -10.32 7.97
C LYS A 31 5.64 -9.97 9.39
N ASP A 32 6.12 -8.75 9.63
CA ASP A 32 6.33 -8.24 10.98
C ASP A 32 4.99 -8.08 11.74
N GLU A 33 5.06 -8.17 13.07
CA GLU A 33 3.93 -8.26 14.02
C GLU A 33 3.17 -6.93 14.21
#